data_AF-A0A0S7EPA9-F1
#
_entry.id   AF-A0A0S7EPA9-F1
#
_cell.length_a   1.000
_cell.length_b   1.000
_cell.length_c   1.000
_cell.angle_alpha   90.00
_cell.angle_beta   90.00
_cell.angle_gamma   90.00
#
_symmetry.space_group_name_H-M   'P 1'
#
loop_
_entity.id
_entity.type
_entity.pdbx_description
1 polymer ?
#
loop_
_entity_poly.entity_id
_entity_poly.type
_entity_poly.pdbx_seq_one_letter_code
_entity_poly.pdbx_strand_id
1 'polypeptide(L)'
;LEPDDGAGESFEQSPIRRSFKSKVLVHYPENTDRNPFNKDAVNMLCLPRGLSFCTQADSLDPQFHSFTVASDDGTHSYGFVHTFYEEVTSPQIITAMQTLYQMHHVEHHSSSSAS
;
A
#
# COMPACT_ATOMS: atom_id res chain seq x y z
N LEU A 1 -0.86 -8.63 6.75
CA LEU A 1 -1.34 -7.35 6.19
C LEU A 1 -1.26 -6.35 7.32
N GLU A 2 -0.30 -5.43 7.25
CA GLU A 2 -0.10 -4.44 8.31
C GLU A 2 -0.77 -3.13 7.90
N PRO A 3 -1.54 -2.48 8.80
CA PRO A 3 -2.17 -1.19 8.54
C PRO A 3 -1.12 -0.12 8.24
N ASP A 4 -1.42 0.78 7.30
CA ASP A 4 -0.57 1.92 6.96
C ASP A 4 -0.96 3.16 7.79
N ASP A 5 -0.33 3.29 8.97
CA ASP A 5 -0.59 4.36 9.94
C ASP A 5 -0.46 5.79 9.34
N GLY A 6 0.30 5.94 8.25
CA GLY A 6 0.52 7.22 7.56
C GLY A 6 -0.58 7.63 6.58
N ALA A 7 -1.47 6.71 6.19
CA ALA A 7 -2.52 6.95 5.21
C ALA A 7 -3.85 7.48 5.79
N GLY A 8 -3.88 7.77 7.10
CA GLY A 8 -5.08 8.31 7.77
C GLY A 8 -6.20 7.28 7.91
N GLU A 9 -5.86 6.06 8.33
CA GLU A 9 -6.84 4.97 8.40
C GLU A 9 -7.92 5.21 9.46
N SER A 10 -9.17 4.92 9.07
CA SER A 10 -10.30 4.78 9.97
C SER A 10 -10.71 3.31 9.97
N PHE A 11 -10.53 2.61 11.09
CA PHE A 11 -10.94 1.21 11.28
C PHE A 11 -12.46 1.01 11.08
N GLU A 12 -13.24 2.08 11.04
CA GLU A 12 -14.64 2.08 10.65
C GLU A 12 -14.86 1.56 9.22
N GLN A 13 -13.90 1.78 8.32
CA GLN A 13 -14.04 1.39 6.93
C GLN A 13 -13.80 -0.11 6.71
N SER A 14 -14.52 -0.67 5.73
CA SER A 14 -14.35 -2.05 5.28
C SER A 14 -12.88 -2.34 4.93
N PRO A 15 -12.34 -3.53 5.25
CA PRO A 15 -10.94 -3.88 5.01
C PRO A 15 -10.44 -3.65 3.58
N ILE A 16 -11.30 -3.76 2.56
CA ILE A 16 -10.92 -3.48 1.16
C ILE A 16 -10.65 -2.00 0.88
N ARG A 17 -11.20 -1.10 1.70
CA ARG A 17 -11.01 0.36 1.58
C ARG A 17 -9.84 0.88 2.42
N ARG A 18 -9.18 -0.02 3.15
CA ARG A 18 -8.03 0.28 4.00
C ARG A 18 -6.74 0.32 3.19
N SER A 19 -5.74 0.99 3.76
CA SER A 19 -4.40 1.07 3.19
C SER A 19 -3.46 0.18 3.99
N PHE A 20 -2.61 -0.58 3.28
CA PHE A 20 -1.66 -1.49 3.91
C PHE A 20 -0.22 -1.11 3.59
N LYS A 21 0.69 -1.44 4.51
CA LYS A 21 2.12 -1.21 4.30
C LYS A 21 2.60 -2.00 3.09
N SER A 22 3.32 -1.31 2.21
CA SER A 22 3.95 -1.90 1.04
C SER A 22 5.34 -2.44 1.37
N LYS A 23 5.82 -3.40 0.57
CA LYS A 23 7.15 -3.98 0.72
C LYS A 23 7.82 -4.06 -0.64
N VAL A 24 9.03 -3.49 -0.73
CA VAL A 24 9.92 -3.75 -1.87
C VAL A 24 10.19 -5.24 -2.00
N LEU A 25 9.81 -5.80 -3.14
CA LEU A 25 10.02 -7.20 -3.50
C LEU A 25 11.38 -7.43 -4.17
N VAL A 26 11.78 -6.50 -5.04
CA VAL A 26 13.01 -6.56 -5.82
C VAL A 26 13.55 -5.15 -6.05
N HIS A 27 14.87 -5.03 -6.18
CA HIS A 27 15.57 -3.80 -6.52
C HIS A 27 16.77 -4.13 -7.40
N TYR A 28 17.03 -3.30 -8.40
CA TYR A 28 18.19 -3.43 -9.28
C TYR A 28 18.71 -2.04 -9.69
N PRO A 29 20.04 -1.83 -9.72
CA PRO A 29 21.10 -2.76 -9.30
C PRO A 29 21.22 -2.84 -7.76
N GLU A 30 21.64 -3.97 -7.21
CA GLU A 30 21.67 -4.17 -5.74
C GLU A 30 22.57 -3.16 -5.00
N ASN A 31 23.66 -2.72 -5.63
CA ASN A 31 24.60 -1.76 -5.06
C ASN A 31 24.83 -0.59 -6.02
N THR A 32 24.64 0.64 -5.52
CA THR A 32 25.05 1.86 -6.22
C THR A 32 25.74 2.79 -5.22
N ASP A 33 27.03 3.04 -5.40
CA ASP A 33 27.84 3.84 -4.46
C ASP A 33 27.40 5.31 -4.39
N ARG A 34 26.78 5.82 -5.46
CA ARG A 34 26.37 7.23 -5.59
C ARG A 34 24.98 7.53 -5.04
N ASN A 35 24.13 6.52 -4.86
CA ASN A 35 22.78 6.71 -4.35
C ASN A 35 22.34 5.44 -3.61
N PRO A 36 22.54 5.35 -2.29
CA PRO A 36 22.16 4.17 -1.53
C PRO A 36 20.65 3.96 -1.59
N PHE A 37 20.24 2.71 -1.79
CA PHE A 37 18.83 2.36 -1.88
C PHE A 37 18.11 2.59 -0.54
N ASN A 38 17.17 3.54 -0.51
CA ASN A 38 16.31 3.78 0.64
C ASN A 38 14.94 3.12 0.43
N LYS A 39 14.78 1.94 1.05
CA LYS A 39 13.56 1.13 0.95
C LYS A 39 12.31 1.86 1.45
N ASP A 40 12.42 2.61 2.54
CA ASP A 40 11.28 3.29 3.15
C ASP A 40 10.83 4.49 2.32
N ALA A 41 11.80 5.26 1.79
CA ALA A 41 11.51 6.35 0.86
C ALA A 41 10.85 5.83 -0.42
N VAL A 42 11.33 4.70 -0.98
CA VAL A 42 10.73 4.09 -2.17
C VAL A 42 9.30 3.62 -1.88
N ASN A 43 9.07 2.95 -0.75
CA ASN A 43 7.72 2.54 -0.36
C ASN A 43 6.76 3.74 -0.25
N MET A 44 7.22 4.83 0.38
CA MET A 44 6.43 6.05 0.57
C MET A 44 6.17 6.81 -0.74
N LEU A 45 7.17 6.92 -1.61
CA LEU A 45 7.08 7.71 -2.84
C LEU A 45 6.41 6.94 -3.98
N CYS A 46 6.57 5.62 -4.03
CA CYS A 46 5.93 4.77 -5.04
C CYS A 46 4.47 4.45 -4.71
N LEU A 47 4.10 4.36 -3.43
CA LEU A 47 2.73 4.13 -3.00
C LEU A 47 2.35 5.17 -1.93
N PRO A 48 2.16 6.45 -2.32
CA PRO A 48 1.88 7.53 -1.37
C PRO A 48 0.52 7.40 -0.66
N ARG A 49 -0.34 6.48 -1.14
CA ARG A 49 -1.62 6.09 -0.52
C ARG A 49 -1.59 4.66 0.03
N GLY A 50 -0.39 4.11 0.21
CA GLY A 50 -0.12 2.73 0.57
C GLY A 50 -0.66 1.70 -0.45
N LEU A 51 -0.59 0.43 -0.05
CA LEU A 51 -1.09 -0.70 -0.84
C LEU A 51 -2.61 -0.80 -0.65
N SER A 52 -3.34 -0.82 -1.76
CA SER A 52 -4.80 -0.98 -1.76
C SER A 52 -5.19 -2.32 -2.37
N PHE A 53 -6.33 -2.82 -1.92
CA PHE A 53 -7.00 -3.95 -2.55
C PHE A 53 -8.24 -3.45 -3.28
N CYS A 54 -8.64 -4.16 -4.32
CA CYS A 54 -9.83 -3.86 -5.07
C CYS A 54 -10.50 -5.17 -5.50
N THR A 55 -11.73 -5.05 -5.96
CA THR A 55 -12.51 -6.12 -6.57
C THR A 55 -12.56 -5.94 -8.08
N GLN A 56 -13.07 -6.94 -8.80
CA GLN A 56 -13.30 -6.82 -10.25
C GLN A 56 -14.39 -5.79 -10.62
N ALA A 57 -15.17 -5.31 -9.64
CA ALA A 57 -16.15 -4.26 -9.85
C ALA A 57 -15.53 -2.86 -9.87
N ASP A 58 -14.29 -2.72 -9.38
CA ASP A 58 -13.58 -1.45 -9.31
C ASP A 58 -12.79 -1.21 -10.63
N SER A 59 -12.45 0.06 -10.91
CA SER A 59 -11.52 0.36 -12.00
C SER A 59 -10.14 -0.20 -11.68
N LEU A 60 -9.60 -0.98 -12.62
CA LEU A 60 -8.26 -1.55 -12.55
C LEU A 60 -7.26 -0.77 -13.42
N ASP A 61 -7.61 0.46 -13.79
CA ASP A 61 -6.78 1.29 -14.66
C ASP A 61 -5.43 1.58 -13.97
N PRO A 62 -4.31 1.33 -14.66
CA PRO A 62 -3.01 1.58 -14.08
C PRO A 62 -2.78 3.08 -13.88
N GLN A 63 -2.02 3.44 -12.86
CA GLN A 63 -1.68 4.84 -12.58
C GLN A 63 -0.21 5.10 -12.86
N PHE A 64 0.09 6.35 -13.20
CA PHE A 64 1.44 6.85 -13.36
C PHE A 64 1.59 8.14 -12.56
N HIS A 65 2.69 8.23 -11.81
CA HIS A 65 3.12 9.48 -11.19
C HIS A 65 4.64 9.54 -11.15
N SER A 66 5.15 10.75 -10.93
CA SER A 66 6.57 11.02 -10.79
C SER A 66 6.84 11.78 -9.51
N PHE A 67 8.06 11.66 -8.99
CA PHE A 67 8.53 12.41 -7.84
C PHE A 67 9.97 12.87 -8.06
N THR A 68 10.39 13.87 -7.29
CA THR A 68 11.79 14.34 -7.26
C THR A 68 12.30 14.25 -5.84
N VAL A 69 13.48 13.66 -5.66
CA VAL A 69 14.22 13.63 -4.40
C VAL A 69 15.37 14.63 -4.53
N ALA A 70 15.39 15.62 -3.66
CA ALA A 70 16.52 16.54 -3.55
C ALA A 70 17.46 16.05 -2.44
N SER A 71 18.74 15.94 -2.78
CA SER A 71 19.81 15.62 -1.84
C SER A 71 20.36 16.90 -1.21
N ASP A 72 21.06 16.76 -0.09
CA ASP A 72 21.73 17.85 0.63
C ASP A 72 22.92 18.45 -0.15
N ASP A 73 23.57 17.65 -0.99
CA ASP A 73 24.62 18.07 -1.92
C ASP A 73 24.11 18.85 -3.15
N GLY A 74 22.80 19.11 -3.23
CA GLY A 74 22.15 19.85 -4.31
C GLY A 74 21.83 19.01 -5.55
N THR A 75 22.09 17.69 -5.53
CA THR A 75 21.67 16.80 -6.61
C THR A 75 20.17 16.50 -6.55
N HIS A 76 19.58 16.23 -7.73
CA HIS A 76 18.19 15.82 -7.86
C HIS A 76 18.10 14.44 -8.52
N SER A 77 17.34 13.56 -7.89
CA SER A 77 16.96 12.26 -8.46
C SER A 77 15.48 12.28 -8.86
N TYR A 78 15.18 11.80 -10.06
CA TYR A 78 13.82 11.72 -10.59
C TYR A 78 13.33 10.28 -10.55
N GLY A 79 12.17 10.07 -9.94
CA GLY A 79 11.48 8.78 -9.89
C GLY A 79 10.24 8.79 -10.77
N PHE A 80 10.01 7.70 -11.48
CA PHE A 80 8.79 7.43 -12.25
C PHE A 80 8.17 6.16 -11.71
N VAL A 81 6.86 6.19 -11.50
CA VAL A 81 6.13 5.11 -10.86
C VAL A 81 5.01 4.69 -11.77
N HIS A 82 4.88 3.38 -11.94
CA HIS A 82 3.75 2.74 -12.59
C HIS A 82 3.12 1.77 -11.60
N THR A 83 1.84 1.96 -11.31
CA THR A 83 1.08 1.07 -10.41
C THR A 83 -0.04 0.40 -11.18
N PHE A 84 -0.26 -0.87 -10.90
CA PHE A 84 -1.32 -1.68 -11.49
C PHE A 84 -1.77 -2.72 -10.46
N TYR A 85 -2.98 -3.24 -10.63
CA TYR A 85 -3.48 -4.32 -9.80
C TYR A 85 -3.09 -5.66 -10.39
N GLU A 86 -2.73 -6.59 -9.50
CA GLU A 86 -2.51 -7.99 -9.84
C GLU A 86 -3.49 -8.88 -9.06
N GLU A 87 -3.78 -10.06 -9.61
CA GLU A 87 -4.60 -11.03 -8.90
C GLU A 87 -3.85 -11.54 -7.66
N VAL A 88 -4.52 -11.44 -6.50
CA VAL A 88 -4.00 -11.97 -5.25
C VAL A 88 -4.09 -13.50 -5.28
N THR A 89 -2.96 -14.15 -5.53
CA THR A 89 -2.86 -15.62 -5.56
C THR A 89 -2.36 -16.22 -4.26
N SER A 90 -1.80 -15.40 -3.36
CA SER A 90 -1.26 -15.86 -2.07
C SER A 90 -2.38 -16.28 -1.11
N PRO A 91 -2.41 -17.56 -0.67
CA PRO A 91 -3.41 -18.02 0.31
C PRO A 91 -3.32 -17.27 1.64
N GLN A 92 -2.12 -16.83 2.03
CA GLN A 92 -1.92 -16.08 3.27
C GLN A 92 -2.58 -14.70 3.21
N ILE A 93 -2.47 -14.01 2.06
CA ILE A 93 -3.11 -12.70 1.86
C ILE A 93 -4.63 -12.86 1.82
N ILE A 94 -5.13 -13.87 1.09
CA ILE A 94 -6.57 -14.17 1.01
C ILE A 94 -7.14 -14.45 2.40
N THR A 95 -6.49 -15.33 3.17
CA THR A 95 -6.93 -15.70 4.52
C THR A 95 -6.91 -14.49 5.44
N ALA A 96 -5.83 -13.69 5.42
CA ALA A 96 -5.75 -12.48 6.24
C ALA A 96 -6.87 -11.49 5.91
N MET A 97 -7.17 -11.27 4.63
CA MET A 97 -8.26 -10.39 4.21
C MET A 97 -9.62 -10.92 4.68
N GLN A 98 -9.88 -12.22 4.53
CA GLN A 98 -11.11 -12.86 5.02
C GLN A 98 -11.28 -12.68 6.54
N THR A 99 -10.21 -12.87 7.31
CA THR A 99 -10.22 -12.64 8.77
C THR A 99 -10.53 -11.18 9.10
N LEU A 100 -9.90 -10.22 8.41
CA LEU A 100 -10.19 -8.80 8.60
C LEU A 100 -11.67 -8.46 8.34
N TYR A 101 -12.27 -9.06 7.30
CA TYR A 101 -13.70 -8.89 7.01
C TYR A 101 -14.60 -9.46 8.10
N GLN A 102 -14.29 -10.66 8.60
CA GLN A 102 -15.04 -11.26 9.69
C GLN A 102 -14.98 -10.40 10.96
N MET A 103 -13.80 -9.88 11.31
CA MET A 103 -13.62 -8.98 12.45
C MET A 103 -14.45 -7.69 12.29
N HIS A 104 -14.33 -7.03 11.13
CA HIS A 104 -15.09 -5.80 10.83
C HIS A 104 -16.60 -6.03 10.90
N HIS A 105 -17.09 -7.16 10.38
CA HIS A 105 -18.51 -7.49 10.51
C HIS A 105 -18.93 -7.65 11.98
N VAL A 106 -18.19 -8.39 12.81
CA VAL A 106 -18.56 -8.58 14.22
C VAL A 106 -18.64 -7.24 14.97
N GLU A 107 -17.68 -6.34 14.75
CA GLU A 107 -17.66 -4.99 15.35
C GLU A 107 -18.85 -4.12 14.91
N HIS A 108 -19.23 -4.17 13.63
CA HIS A 108 -20.37 -3.40 13.11
C HIS A 108 -21.74 -3.99 13.49
N HIS A 109 -21.87 -5.31 13.60
CA HIS A 109 -23.14 -5.94 14.02
C HIS A 109 -23.37 -5.83 15.53
N SER A 110 -22.30 -5.84 16.34
CA SER A 110 -22.39 -5.66 17.80
C SER A 110 -22.75 -4.23 18.20
N SER A 111 -22.24 -3.21 17.48
CA SER A 111 -22.61 -1.81 17.68
C SER A 111 -24.07 -1.52 17.27
N SER A 112 -24.55 -2.12 16.17
CA SER A 112 -25.96 -2.01 15.75
C SER A 112 -26.96 -2.72 16.69
N SER A 113 -26.51 -3.69 17.49
CA SER A 113 -27.37 -4.42 18.44
C SER A 113 -27.43 -3.78 19.83
N ALA A 114 -26.61 -2.76 20.08
CA ALA A 114 -26.51 -2.04 21.36
C ALA A 114 -27.18 -0.65 21.34
N SER A 115 -27.90 -0.31 20.26
CA SER A 115 -28.64 0.95 20.08
C SER A 115 -30.15 0.74 20.19
#